data_AF-A0A4T0W4S9-F1
#
_entry.id   AF-A0A4T0W4S9-F1
#
_cell.length_a   1.000
_cell.length_b   1.000
_cell.length_c   1.000
_cell.angle_alpha   90.00
_cell.angle_beta   90.00
_cell.angle_gamma   90.00
#
_symmetry.space_group_name_H-M   'P 1'
#
loop_
_entity.id
_entity.type
_entity.pdbx_description
1 polymer ?
#
loop_
_entity_poly.entity_id
_entity_poly.type
_entity_poly.pdbx_seq_one_letter_code
_entity_poly.pdbx_strand_id
1 'polypeptide(L)'
;MVNRKTSGLMAVLTTAATVAAHGHVTNVVVNGVSYRNYIPVQDPYTNNPPLVAGWTIEQRDNGFVAPNAYNAPDIICHRQAVSARARITVAAGDTIQLQWTEWPDSHKGPVIDWLANCNGPCNLVDKTDLRFFKIDGAGLINPPQRENRWAASVLINNGNAWLVRIPPNVAPGHYVLRHDIIALHSAEQQNGAQSYPQCINLEITGEGTYNPPGTPGTALYKANDAGILYNIYRDNLNDYVVPGDAIISGGVSMLPQSRIQITASGTATPYGTTRVVPSSSTTQIVPSSSTTRVVPSSSSETTAISSSAATSPSSIEVETSITISLTNTVTATLTTRTSSNSPPSSTAAPSQTPIPTTLQTQTTTAPPSGEPLQGLYGQCGGVNYAGPTKCVDYATCSTVNLYYAQCTPAPVPAGAQSLYGQCGGMNWPAASPTACVPGARCSTVNPYYAQCTPA
;
A
#
# COMPACT_ATOMS: atom_id res chain seq x y z
N MET A 1 -64.72 43.76 -4.35
CA MET A 1 -63.28 43.46 -4.31
C MET A 1 -63.07 42.28 -3.37
N VAL A 2 -62.95 41.05 -3.90
CA VAL A 2 -62.75 39.83 -3.10
C VAL A 2 -61.27 39.48 -3.18
N ASN A 3 -60.58 39.60 -2.05
CA ASN A 3 -59.13 39.36 -1.91
C ASN A 3 -58.88 37.85 -1.80
N ARG A 4 -58.40 37.21 -2.88
CA ARG A 4 -57.88 35.83 -2.83
C ARG A 4 -56.44 35.86 -2.32
N LYS A 5 -56.22 35.40 -1.08
CA LYS A 5 -54.88 35.07 -0.59
C LYS A 5 -54.45 33.73 -1.20
N THR A 6 -53.49 33.78 -2.12
CA THR A 6 -52.78 32.59 -2.62
C THR A 6 -51.76 32.16 -1.56
N SER A 7 -52.03 31.07 -0.87
CA SER A 7 -51.09 30.42 0.05
C SER A 7 -50.09 29.61 -0.79
N GLY A 8 -48.84 30.08 -0.87
CA GLY A 8 -47.76 29.38 -1.55
C GLY A 8 -47.25 28.22 -0.69
N LEU A 9 -47.41 27.00 -1.17
CA LEU A 9 -46.83 25.80 -0.55
C LEU A 9 -45.33 25.77 -0.89
N MET A 10 -44.45 26.13 0.04
CA MET A 10 -43.01 25.86 -0.10
C MET A 10 -42.77 24.37 0.15
N ALA A 11 -42.51 23.62 -0.92
CA ALA A 11 -41.99 22.26 -0.83
C ALA A 11 -40.50 22.34 -0.46
N VAL A 12 -40.19 22.06 0.81
CA VAL A 12 -38.81 21.85 1.26
C VAL A 12 -38.38 20.46 0.77
N LEU A 13 -37.57 20.42 -0.31
CA LEU A 13 -36.85 19.21 -0.69
C LEU A 13 -35.78 18.94 0.36
N THR A 14 -36.05 18.04 1.31
CA THR A 14 -35.01 17.43 2.13
C THR A 14 -34.23 16.45 1.27
N THR A 15 -33.12 16.91 0.67
CA THR A 15 -32.08 16.02 0.17
C THR A 15 -31.44 15.36 1.38
N ALA A 16 -31.71 14.08 1.59
CA ALA A 16 -30.93 13.27 2.52
C ALA A 16 -29.49 13.24 1.99
N ALA A 17 -28.61 14.06 2.57
CA ALA A 17 -27.18 13.90 2.39
C ALA A 17 -26.83 12.53 2.99
N THR A 18 -26.64 11.53 2.13
CA THR A 18 -25.98 10.30 2.53
C THR A 18 -24.53 10.68 2.78
N VAL A 19 -24.22 11.04 4.02
CA VAL A 19 -22.83 11.17 4.46
C VAL A 19 -22.27 9.76 4.43
N ALA A 20 -21.66 9.38 3.30
CA ALA A 20 -20.86 8.17 3.22
C ALA A 20 -19.65 8.40 4.13
N ALA A 21 -19.77 8.00 5.38
CA ALA A 21 -18.80 8.38 6.42
C ALA A 21 -17.43 7.70 6.24
N HIS A 22 -17.27 6.77 5.30
CA HIS A 22 -16.06 5.96 5.16
C HIS A 22 -15.88 5.43 3.72
N GLY A 23 -14.67 4.95 3.37
CA GLY A 23 -14.29 4.57 1.99
C GLY A 23 -13.57 3.21 1.82
N HIS A 24 -13.36 2.83 0.57
CA HIS A 24 -12.63 1.62 0.17
C HIS A 24 -11.88 1.85 -1.16
N VAL A 25 -10.93 0.96 -1.51
CA VAL A 25 -10.23 1.00 -2.80
C VAL A 25 -11.14 0.44 -3.89
N THR A 26 -11.42 1.22 -4.93
CA THR A 26 -12.30 0.84 -6.04
C THR A 26 -11.58 0.08 -7.15
N ASN A 27 -10.32 0.46 -7.43
CA ASN A 27 -9.52 -0.13 -8.49
C ASN A 27 -8.02 0.12 -8.28
N VAL A 28 -7.22 -0.73 -8.91
CA VAL A 28 -5.76 -0.59 -9.01
C VAL A 28 -5.40 -0.28 -10.45
N VAL A 29 -4.57 0.73 -10.69
CA VAL A 29 -4.08 1.08 -12.04
C VAL A 29 -2.62 0.73 -12.16
N VAL A 30 -2.28 -0.08 -13.16
CA VAL A 30 -0.91 -0.49 -13.47
C VAL A 30 -0.64 -0.11 -14.92
N ASN A 31 0.34 0.75 -15.18
CA ASN A 31 0.75 1.16 -16.52
C ASN A 31 -0.43 1.61 -17.43
N GLY A 32 -1.38 2.35 -16.85
CA GLY A 32 -2.58 2.85 -17.54
C GLY A 32 -3.76 1.88 -17.61
N VAL A 33 -3.59 0.61 -17.19
CA VAL A 33 -4.65 -0.40 -17.16
C VAL A 33 -5.31 -0.42 -15.79
N SER A 34 -6.62 -0.18 -15.74
CA SER A 34 -7.42 -0.22 -14.50
C SER A 34 -7.98 -1.62 -14.25
N TYR A 35 -7.70 -2.17 -13.07
CA TYR A 35 -8.23 -3.44 -12.58
C TYR A 35 -9.21 -3.15 -11.44
N ARG A 36 -10.46 -3.57 -11.62
CA ARG A 36 -11.49 -3.44 -10.58
C ARG A 36 -11.06 -4.19 -9.31
N ASN A 37 -11.23 -3.54 -8.17
CA ASN A 37 -11.01 -4.16 -6.86
C ASN A 37 -12.31 -4.80 -6.31
N TYR A 38 -12.26 -5.42 -5.14
CA TYR A 38 -13.47 -5.82 -4.41
C TYR A 38 -14.23 -4.58 -3.92
N ILE A 39 -15.54 -4.53 -4.13
CA ILE A 39 -16.40 -3.40 -3.74
C ILE A 39 -17.36 -3.88 -2.63
N PRO A 40 -17.05 -3.63 -1.35
CA PRO A 40 -17.76 -4.24 -0.21
C PRO A 40 -19.22 -3.79 -0.08
N VAL A 41 -19.58 -2.64 -0.65
CA VAL A 41 -20.94 -2.10 -0.65
C VAL A 41 -21.80 -2.62 -1.82
N GLN A 42 -21.21 -3.35 -2.77
CA GLN A 42 -21.87 -3.81 -4.00
C GLN A 42 -21.78 -5.33 -4.18
N ASP A 43 -20.58 -5.89 -4.04
CA ASP A 43 -20.30 -7.29 -4.39
C ASP A 43 -21.06 -8.31 -3.53
N PRO A 44 -21.27 -8.10 -2.21
CA PRO A 44 -22.13 -8.99 -1.41
C PRO A 44 -23.57 -9.10 -1.88
N TYR A 45 -24.05 -8.13 -2.68
CA TYR A 45 -25.42 -8.07 -3.17
C TYR A 45 -25.52 -8.42 -4.66
N THR A 46 -24.41 -8.83 -5.28
CA THR A 46 -24.34 -9.17 -6.70
C THR A 46 -24.34 -10.68 -6.89
N ASN A 47 -25.25 -11.18 -7.72
CA ASN A 47 -25.21 -12.57 -8.16
C ASN A 47 -23.97 -12.77 -9.06
N ASN A 48 -23.10 -13.72 -8.71
CA ASN A 48 -21.82 -13.97 -9.38
C ASN A 48 -20.90 -12.73 -9.45
N PRO A 49 -20.37 -12.26 -8.31
CA PRO A 49 -19.52 -11.07 -8.30
C PRO A 49 -18.28 -11.25 -9.18
N PRO A 50 -17.72 -10.16 -9.75
CA PRO A 50 -16.55 -10.24 -10.62
C PRO A 50 -15.35 -10.89 -9.94
N LEU A 51 -14.54 -11.61 -10.72
CA LEU A 51 -13.25 -12.11 -10.25
C LEU A 51 -12.24 -10.96 -10.15
N VAL A 52 -11.75 -10.71 -8.93
CA VAL A 52 -10.86 -9.58 -8.62
C VAL A 52 -9.62 -10.04 -7.85
N ALA A 53 -8.59 -9.18 -7.83
CA ALA A 53 -7.38 -9.38 -7.04
C ALA A 53 -7.50 -8.84 -5.60
N GLY A 54 -8.52 -8.01 -5.34
CA GLY A 54 -8.87 -7.52 -4.01
C GLY A 54 -9.48 -8.60 -3.13
N TRP A 55 -9.08 -8.62 -1.86
CA TRP A 55 -9.62 -9.55 -0.89
C TRP A 55 -11.09 -9.23 -0.60
N THR A 56 -11.89 -10.27 -0.38
CA THR A 56 -13.28 -10.12 0.06
C THR A 56 -13.27 -9.76 1.55
N ILE A 57 -14.04 -8.76 1.96
CA ILE A 57 -14.05 -8.23 3.33
C ILE A 57 -15.48 -7.89 3.78
N GLU A 58 -15.74 -7.97 5.09
CA GLU A 58 -16.96 -7.42 5.69
C GLU A 58 -16.72 -5.93 5.97
N GLN A 59 -17.12 -5.06 5.05
CA GLN A 59 -16.97 -3.60 5.14
C GLN A 59 -18.16 -2.89 4.48
N ARG A 60 -19.38 -3.39 4.69
CA ARG A 60 -20.61 -2.87 4.03
C ARG A 60 -21.00 -1.48 4.51
N ASP A 61 -20.57 -1.12 5.70
CA ASP A 61 -20.65 0.21 6.32
C ASP A 61 -19.54 1.16 5.83
N ASN A 62 -18.67 0.68 4.91
CA ASN A 62 -17.37 1.27 4.58
C ASN A 62 -16.44 1.45 5.79
N GLY A 63 -16.72 0.84 6.94
CA GLY A 63 -16.09 1.12 8.24
C GLY A 63 -14.61 0.76 8.36
N PHE A 64 -14.12 0.73 9.60
CA PHE A 64 -12.70 0.54 9.93
C PHE A 64 -12.46 -0.63 10.88
N VAL A 65 -11.18 -0.92 11.13
CA VAL A 65 -10.69 -1.75 12.23
C VAL A 65 -10.11 -0.84 13.31
N ALA A 66 -10.60 -0.99 14.54
CA ALA A 66 -10.18 -0.18 15.68
C ALA A 66 -8.95 -0.78 16.41
N PRO A 67 -8.19 0.03 17.18
CA PRO A 67 -6.99 -0.43 17.87
C PRO A 67 -7.17 -1.60 18.85
N ASN A 68 -8.35 -1.77 19.43
CA ASN A 68 -8.65 -2.93 20.28
C ASN A 68 -8.68 -4.28 19.51
N ALA A 69 -8.68 -4.24 18.18
CA ALA A 69 -8.60 -5.40 17.29
C ALA A 69 -7.24 -5.49 16.56
N TYR A 70 -6.25 -4.65 16.89
CA TYR A 70 -4.93 -4.70 16.24
C TYR A 70 -4.13 -5.98 16.52
N ASN A 71 -4.47 -6.72 17.58
CA ASN A 71 -3.91 -8.04 17.86
C ASN A 71 -4.77 -9.19 17.30
N ALA A 72 -5.79 -8.89 16.50
CA ALA A 72 -6.75 -9.86 15.97
C ALA A 72 -6.69 -9.95 14.43
N PRO A 73 -7.14 -11.07 13.81
CA PRO A 73 -6.99 -11.29 12.36
C PRO A 73 -7.65 -10.23 11.45
N ASP A 74 -8.54 -9.39 11.97
CA ASP A 74 -9.22 -8.35 11.22
C ASP A 74 -8.27 -7.22 10.79
N ILE A 75 -7.21 -6.91 11.55
CA ILE A 75 -6.26 -5.85 11.16
C ILE A 75 -5.38 -6.22 9.96
N ILE A 76 -5.31 -7.52 9.63
CA ILE A 76 -4.44 -8.05 8.57
C ILE A 76 -4.89 -7.50 7.21
N CYS A 77 -6.15 -7.76 6.84
CA CYS A 77 -6.71 -7.44 5.53
C CYS A 77 -8.15 -6.91 5.61
N HIS A 78 -8.55 -6.35 6.76
CA HIS A 78 -9.92 -5.98 7.15
C HIS A 78 -10.74 -7.12 7.76
N ARG A 79 -11.91 -6.75 8.31
CA ARG A 79 -12.86 -7.62 9.00
C ARG A 79 -13.27 -8.81 8.14
N GLN A 80 -13.15 -10.01 8.70
CA GLN A 80 -13.52 -11.28 8.04
C GLN A 80 -12.88 -11.47 6.65
N ALA A 81 -11.70 -10.89 6.42
CA ALA A 81 -11.08 -10.93 5.10
C ALA A 81 -10.79 -12.35 4.62
N VAL A 82 -11.10 -12.63 3.35
CA VAL A 82 -10.83 -13.87 2.62
C VAL A 82 -9.99 -13.58 1.38
N SER A 83 -8.95 -14.40 1.17
CA SER A 83 -7.99 -14.25 0.08
C SER A 83 -8.66 -14.18 -1.30
N ALA A 84 -8.21 -13.24 -2.13
CA ALA A 84 -8.72 -13.09 -3.47
C ALA A 84 -8.37 -14.29 -4.37
N ARG A 85 -9.23 -14.58 -5.35
CA ARG A 85 -9.07 -15.73 -6.26
C ARG A 85 -8.29 -15.42 -7.54
N ALA A 86 -7.90 -14.16 -7.74
CA ALA A 86 -7.08 -13.71 -8.85
C ALA A 86 -5.94 -12.79 -8.37
N ARG A 87 -5.10 -12.36 -9.31
CA ARG A 87 -3.94 -11.49 -9.08
C ARG A 87 -3.73 -10.50 -10.21
N ILE A 88 -2.97 -9.44 -9.94
CA ILE A 88 -2.48 -8.50 -10.94
C ILE A 88 -0.97 -8.70 -11.09
N THR A 89 -0.51 -8.87 -12.33
CA THR A 89 0.94 -8.97 -12.61
C THR A 89 1.55 -7.57 -12.69
N VAL A 90 2.65 -7.36 -11.98
CA VAL A 90 3.42 -6.10 -11.95
C VAL A 90 4.91 -6.44 -12.05
N ALA A 91 5.73 -5.55 -12.58
CA ALA A 91 7.18 -5.68 -12.50
C ALA A 91 7.73 -5.04 -11.22
N ALA A 92 8.79 -5.60 -10.66
CA ALA A 92 9.59 -4.93 -9.64
C ALA A 92 10.04 -3.56 -10.19
N GLY A 93 9.82 -2.51 -9.40
CA GLY A 93 10.08 -1.13 -9.81
C GLY A 93 8.88 -0.39 -10.41
N ASP A 94 7.81 -1.09 -10.80
CA ASP A 94 6.57 -0.46 -11.28
C ASP A 94 5.97 0.45 -10.20
N THR A 95 5.37 1.55 -10.65
CA THR A 95 4.48 2.38 -9.83
C THR A 95 3.05 2.02 -10.16
N ILE A 96 2.28 1.66 -9.13
CA ILE A 96 0.85 1.36 -9.25
C ILE A 96 0.04 2.41 -8.50
N GLN A 97 -1.19 2.65 -8.96
CA GLN A 97 -2.12 3.57 -8.31
C GLN A 97 -3.25 2.80 -7.63
N LEU A 98 -3.53 3.12 -6.37
CA LEU A 98 -4.75 2.70 -5.68
C LEU A 98 -5.75 3.84 -5.69
N GLN A 99 -6.90 3.62 -6.33
CA GLN A 99 -8.00 4.58 -6.37
C GLN A 99 -8.97 4.27 -5.25
N TRP A 100 -9.24 5.24 -4.40
CA TRP A 100 -10.28 5.19 -3.38
C TRP A 100 -11.58 5.80 -3.89
N THR A 101 -12.67 5.47 -3.22
CA THR A 101 -13.85 6.33 -3.15
C THR A 101 -13.48 7.72 -2.60
N GLU A 102 -14.43 8.64 -2.59
CA GLU A 102 -14.22 9.93 -1.91
C GLU A 102 -13.79 9.72 -0.45
N TRP A 103 -12.70 10.39 -0.05
CA TRP A 103 -12.16 10.33 1.30
C TRP A 103 -12.49 11.62 2.08
N PRO A 104 -13.03 11.55 3.31
CA PRO A 104 -13.41 12.74 4.05
C PRO A 104 -12.20 13.60 4.44
N ASP A 105 -12.27 14.91 4.25
CA ASP A 105 -11.16 15.81 4.63
C ASP A 105 -10.83 15.77 6.13
N SER A 106 -11.84 15.51 6.97
CA SER A 106 -11.64 15.37 8.42
C SER A 106 -10.78 14.16 8.79
N HIS A 107 -10.73 13.12 7.94
CA HIS A 107 -10.00 11.88 8.20
C HIS A 107 -8.51 12.04 7.85
N LYS A 108 -7.86 12.98 8.54
CA LYS A 108 -6.42 13.23 8.49
C LYS A 108 -5.66 12.04 9.06
N GLY A 109 -4.51 11.72 8.48
CA GLY A 109 -3.65 10.66 8.98
C GLY A 109 -2.69 10.09 7.93
N PRO A 110 -1.89 9.08 8.30
CA PRO A 110 -0.91 8.47 7.42
C PRO A 110 -1.55 7.58 6.35
N VAL A 111 -0.78 7.33 5.30
CA VAL A 111 -1.03 6.30 4.28
C VAL A 111 0.20 5.39 4.25
N ILE A 112 -0.01 4.08 4.36
CA ILE A 112 1.07 3.10 4.59
C ILE A 112 0.85 1.88 3.70
N ASP A 113 1.91 1.42 3.05
CA ASP A 113 1.87 0.25 2.17
C ASP A 113 2.88 -0.81 2.60
N TRP A 114 2.44 -2.06 2.54
CA TRP A 114 3.21 -3.23 2.95
C TRP A 114 3.14 -4.31 1.88
N LEU A 115 4.21 -5.08 1.74
CA LEU A 115 4.18 -6.35 1.01
C LEU A 115 4.39 -7.52 1.98
N ALA A 116 3.71 -8.62 1.73
CA ALA A 116 3.99 -9.90 2.36
C ALA A 116 4.09 -10.99 1.29
N ASN A 117 5.19 -11.74 1.30
CA ASN A 117 5.36 -12.88 0.38
C ASN A 117 4.41 -14.01 0.79
N CYS A 118 3.65 -14.52 -0.18
CA CYS A 118 2.71 -15.62 0.04
C CYS A 118 3.40 -16.99 0.10
N ASN A 119 4.69 -17.07 -0.27
CA ASN A 119 5.48 -18.30 -0.37
C ASN A 119 4.79 -19.39 -1.21
N GLY A 120 4.11 -18.95 -2.27
CA GLY A 120 3.16 -19.74 -3.02
C GLY A 120 2.02 -18.86 -3.54
N PRO A 121 1.00 -19.41 -4.20
CA PRO A 121 -0.10 -18.62 -4.72
C PRO A 121 -0.95 -18.02 -3.57
N CYS A 122 -1.19 -16.70 -3.59
CA CYS A 122 -1.84 -16.01 -2.47
C CYS A 122 -3.32 -16.41 -2.25
N ASN A 123 -3.98 -17.08 -3.19
CA ASN A 123 -5.34 -17.59 -2.95
C ASN A 123 -5.38 -18.80 -2.01
N LEU A 124 -4.22 -19.39 -1.67
CA LEU A 124 -4.10 -20.51 -0.74
C LEU A 124 -3.41 -20.14 0.58
N VAL A 125 -2.94 -18.89 0.71
CA VAL A 125 -2.21 -18.47 1.91
C VAL A 125 -3.16 -18.31 3.09
N ASP A 126 -2.76 -18.82 4.25
CA ASP A 126 -3.37 -18.40 5.53
C ASP A 126 -2.92 -16.97 5.83
N LYS A 127 -3.87 -16.05 5.95
CA LYS A 127 -3.56 -14.64 6.19
C LYS A 127 -2.78 -14.40 7.48
N THR A 128 -2.91 -15.29 8.48
CA THR A 128 -2.20 -15.19 9.76
C THR A 128 -0.71 -15.55 9.65
N ASP A 129 -0.33 -16.25 8.58
CA ASP A 129 1.07 -16.58 8.29
C ASP A 129 1.82 -15.46 7.57
N LEU A 130 1.10 -14.51 6.95
CA LEU A 130 1.68 -13.39 6.22
C LEU A 130 2.61 -12.55 7.10
N ARG A 131 3.79 -12.25 6.57
CA ARG A 131 4.83 -11.42 7.20
C ARG A 131 5.04 -10.18 6.36
N PHE A 132 4.54 -9.06 6.86
CA PHE A 132 4.52 -7.79 6.16
C PHE A 132 5.79 -6.99 6.41
N PHE A 133 6.35 -6.44 5.34
CA PHE A 133 7.43 -5.47 5.40
C PHE A 133 6.99 -4.17 4.71
N LYS A 134 7.29 -3.04 5.34
CA LYS A 134 6.82 -1.71 4.92
C LYS A 134 7.59 -1.23 3.69
N ILE A 135 6.87 -0.85 2.63
CA ILE A 135 7.47 -0.34 1.38
C ILE A 135 7.22 1.14 1.16
N ASP A 136 6.16 1.69 1.77
CA ASP A 136 5.78 3.11 1.78
C ASP A 136 5.17 3.44 3.15
N GLY A 137 5.29 4.69 3.59
CA GLY A 137 4.73 5.17 4.85
C GLY A 137 4.86 6.68 4.99
N ALA A 138 3.83 7.40 4.55
CA ALA A 138 3.74 8.85 4.64
C ALA A 138 2.84 9.28 5.80
N GLY A 139 3.28 10.23 6.62
CA GLY A 139 2.53 10.78 7.75
C GLY A 139 2.12 12.24 7.53
N LEU A 140 2.59 13.11 8.43
CA LEU A 140 2.49 14.56 8.30
C LEU A 140 3.52 15.06 7.25
N ILE A 141 3.09 15.92 6.33
CA ILE A 141 3.90 16.42 5.20
C ILE A 141 4.35 17.86 5.47
N ASN A 142 5.62 18.16 5.19
CA ASN A 142 6.24 19.49 5.30
C ASN A 142 5.95 20.20 6.65
N PRO A 143 6.43 19.68 7.80
CA PRO A 143 6.35 20.42 9.06
C PRO A 143 7.04 21.79 8.93
N PRO A 144 6.42 22.89 9.42
CA PRO A 144 5.67 22.93 10.66
C PRO A 144 4.18 23.25 10.45
N GLN A 145 3.33 22.32 10.90
CA GLN A 145 1.97 22.45 11.44
C GLN A 145 0.89 23.36 10.81
N ARG A 146 1.22 24.56 10.33
CA ARG A 146 0.26 25.58 9.84
C ARG A 146 -0.62 25.07 8.72
N GLU A 147 -0.11 24.17 7.88
CA GLU A 147 -0.87 23.58 6.78
C GLU A 147 -1.68 22.35 7.20
N ASN A 148 -1.40 21.76 8.38
CA ASN A 148 -1.99 20.50 8.86
C ASN A 148 -2.16 19.47 7.73
N ARG A 149 -1.12 19.33 6.91
CA ARG A 149 -1.16 18.58 5.65
C ARG A 149 -0.69 17.16 5.88
N TRP A 150 -1.59 16.19 5.72
CA TRP A 150 -1.32 14.77 5.92
C TRP A 150 -1.25 14.01 4.60
N ALA A 151 -0.68 12.80 4.61
CA ALA A 151 -0.71 11.88 3.48
C ALA A 151 -2.15 11.67 2.95
N ALA A 152 -3.14 11.51 3.83
CA ALA A 152 -4.55 11.46 3.43
C ALA A 152 -5.03 12.73 2.70
N SER A 153 -4.53 13.91 3.05
CA SER A 153 -4.84 15.16 2.33
C SER A 153 -4.17 15.21 0.95
N VAL A 154 -2.96 14.65 0.82
CA VAL A 154 -2.30 14.49 -0.49
C VAL A 154 -3.10 13.53 -1.38
N LEU A 155 -3.58 12.42 -0.82
CA LEU A 155 -4.46 11.46 -1.50
C LEU A 155 -5.74 12.12 -2.02
N ILE A 156 -6.43 12.90 -1.17
CA ILE A 156 -7.64 13.66 -1.56
C ILE A 156 -7.33 14.60 -2.73
N ASN A 157 -6.26 15.40 -2.61
CA ASN A 157 -5.85 16.35 -3.65
C ASN A 157 -5.40 15.68 -4.95
N ASN A 158 -4.96 14.42 -4.88
CA ASN A 158 -4.69 13.58 -6.05
C ASN A 158 -5.98 12.94 -6.61
N GLY A 159 -7.16 13.44 -6.24
CA GLY A 159 -8.48 12.93 -6.61
C GLY A 159 -8.74 11.53 -6.06
N ASN A 160 -8.43 11.34 -4.78
CA ASN A 160 -8.57 10.11 -4.01
C ASN A 160 -7.70 8.94 -4.53
N ALA A 161 -6.46 9.24 -4.94
CA ALA A 161 -5.55 8.24 -5.47
C ALA A 161 -4.19 8.27 -4.78
N TRP A 162 -3.60 7.09 -4.57
CA TRP A 162 -2.27 6.94 -4.00
C TRP A 162 -1.37 6.14 -4.94
N LEU A 163 -0.18 6.66 -5.23
CA LEU A 163 0.87 5.96 -5.94
C LEU A 163 1.79 5.26 -4.95
N VAL A 164 2.01 3.97 -5.18
CA VAL A 164 3.00 3.15 -4.47
C VAL A 164 3.94 2.52 -5.49
N ARG A 165 5.24 2.46 -5.15
CA ARG A 165 6.26 1.79 -5.98
C ARG A 165 6.53 0.40 -5.43
N ILE A 166 6.49 -0.60 -6.29
CA ILE A 166 7.00 -1.93 -5.97
C ILE A 166 8.54 -1.84 -5.87
N PRO A 167 9.18 -2.22 -4.75
CA PRO A 167 10.63 -2.05 -4.61
C PRO A 167 11.39 -2.73 -5.76
N PRO A 168 12.34 -2.06 -6.42
CA PRO A 168 12.99 -2.57 -7.63
C PRO A 168 13.89 -3.80 -7.38
N ASN A 169 14.32 -4.00 -6.14
CA ASN A 169 15.17 -5.11 -5.70
C ASN A 169 14.37 -6.30 -5.15
N VAL A 170 13.04 -6.20 -5.00
CA VAL A 170 12.23 -7.27 -4.42
C VAL A 170 12.29 -8.53 -5.28
N ALA A 171 12.36 -9.70 -4.64
CA ALA A 171 12.37 -10.97 -5.34
C ALA A 171 11.05 -11.18 -6.12
N PRO A 172 11.07 -11.77 -7.33
CA PRO A 172 9.85 -12.15 -8.02
C PRO A 172 9.06 -13.18 -7.20
N GLY A 173 7.73 -13.17 -7.33
CA GLY A 173 6.86 -14.08 -6.59
C GLY A 173 5.43 -13.56 -6.43
N HIS A 174 4.67 -14.24 -5.59
CA HIS A 174 3.30 -13.85 -5.25
C HIS A 174 3.28 -13.13 -3.91
N TYR A 175 2.68 -11.94 -3.90
CA TYR A 175 2.66 -11.08 -2.73
C TYR A 175 1.25 -10.57 -2.45
N VAL A 176 0.93 -10.38 -1.17
CA VAL A 176 -0.17 -9.51 -0.76
C VAL A 176 0.38 -8.10 -0.61
N LEU A 177 -0.14 -7.16 -1.38
CA LEU A 177 -0.06 -5.73 -1.07
C LEU A 177 -1.14 -5.38 -0.07
N ARG A 178 -0.75 -4.88 1.09
CA ARG A 178 -1.65 -4.32 2.11
C ARG A 178 -1.46 -2.81 2.12
N HIS A 179 -2.48 -2.09 1.64
CA HIS A 179 -2.57 -0.63 1.66
C HIS A 179 -3.48 -0.18 2.79
N ASP A 180 -3.09 0.83 3.57
CA ASP A 180 -3.79 1.22 4.79
C ASP A 180 -3.78 2.74 4.95
N ILE A 181 -4.97 3.32 5.16
CA ILE A 181 -5.12 4.69 5.67
C ILE A 181 -5.46 4.55 7.16
N ILE A 182 -4.82 5.33 8.03
CA ILE A 182 -5.20 5.40 9.45
C ILE A 182 -5.78 6.78 9.72
N ALA A 183 -7.09 6.89 9.94
CA ALA A 183 -7.70 8.17 10.29
C ALA A 183 -7.50 8.48 11.78
N LEU A 184 -7.05 9.70 12.07
CA LEU A 184 -6.63 10.15 13.40
C LEU A 184 -7.55 11.21 14.02
N HIS A 185 -8.71 11.48 13.42
CA HIS A 185 -9.61 12.56 13.83
C HIS A 185 -10.21 12.40 15.23
N SER A 186 -10.13 11.21 15.82
CA SER A 186 -10.52 10.92 17.19
C SER A 186 -9.42 10.17 17.96
N ALA A 187 -8.20 10.15 17.43
CA ALA A 187 -7.10 9.35 17.95
C ALA A 187 -6.52 9.87 19.27
N GLU A 188 -6.95 11.02 19.78
CA GLU A 188 -6.62 11.47 21.15
C GLU A 188 -7.28 10.60 22.23
N GLN A 189 -8.31 9.84 21.86
CA GLN A 189 -8.98 8.89 22.73
C GLN A 189 -8.43 7.47 22.53
N GLN A 190 -8.41 6.69 23.61
CA GLN A 190 -8.06 5.27 23.52
C GLN A 190 -8.98 4.55 22.52
N ASN A 191 -8.38 3.82 21.58
CA ASN A 191 -9.07 3.14 20.48
C ASN A 191 -9.79 4.07 19.48
N GLY A 192 -9.46 5.36 19.45
CA GLY A 192 -10.09 6.33 18.57
C GLY A 192 -9.48 6.44 17.16
N ALA A 193 -8.27 5.92 16.94
CA ALA A 193 -7.73 5.76 15.58
C ALA A 193 -8.53 4.72 14.78
N GLN A 194 -8.55 4.86 13.45
CA GLN A 194 -9.37 4.03 12.58
C GLN A 194 -8.54 3.56 11.39
N SER A 195 -8.25 2.25 11.32
CA SER A 195 -7.48 1.66 10.20
C SER A 195 -8.37 1.13 9.10
N TYR A 196 -7.96 1.32 7.85
CA TYR A 196 -8.69 0.90 6.65
C TYR A 196 -7.82 0.03 5.75
N PRO A 197 -7.38 -1.15 6.23
CA PRO A 197 -6.54 -2.04 5.43
C PRO A 197 -7.30 -2.58 4.22
N GLN A 198 -6.64 -2.57 3.06
CA GLN A 198 -7.14 -3.12 1.80
C GLN A 198 -6.04 -4.03 1.22
N CYS A 199 -6.34 -5.32 1.07
CA CYS A 199 -5.39 -6.30 0.56
C CYS A 199 -5.64 -6.65 -0.91
N ILE A 200 -4.56 -6.70 -1.69
CA ILE A 200 -4.56 -7.00 -3.12
C ILE A 200 -3.48 -8.06 -3.43
N ASN A 201 -3.86 -9.09 -4.17
CA ASN A 201 -2.93 -10.12 -4.65
C ASN A 201 -2.14 -9.62 -5.87
N LEU A 202 -0.81 -9.67 -5.78
CA LEU A 202 0.12 -9.33 -6.84
C LEU A 202 0.95 -10.56 -7.26
N GLU A 203 1.31 -10.60 -8.55
CA GLU A 203 2.41 -11.41 -9.06
C GLU A 203 3.51 -10.47 -9.53
N ILE A 204 4.60 -10.42 -8.77
CA ILE A 204 5.74 -9.55 -9.03
C ILE A 204 6.73 -10.30 -9.93
N THR A 205 7.09 -9.72 -11.06
CA THR A 205 8.15 -10.20 -11.96
C THR A 205 9.42 -9.36 -11.82
N GLY A 206 10.56 -9.88 -12.29
CA GLY A 206 11.84 -9.17 -12.28
C GLY A 206 13.00 -10.05 -11.82
N GLU A 207 14.17 -9.44 -11.68
CA GLU A 207 15.44 -10.12 -11.37
C GLU A 207 15.94 -9.82 -9.94
N GLY A 208 15.12 -9.16 -9.12
CA GLY A 208 15.45 -8.87 -7.74
C GLY A 208 15.62 -10.16 -6.91
N THR A 209 16.31 -10.06 -5.79
CA THR A 209 16.55 -11.19 -4.87
C THR A 209 16.21 -10.84 -3.42
N TYR A 210 15.78 -9.61 -3.17
CA TYR A 210 15.51 -9.14 -1.81
C TYR A 210 14.16 -9.64 -1.31
N ASN A 211 14.17 -10.46 -0.27
CA ASN A 211 12.99 -10.95 0.43
C ASN A 211 13.22 -10.78 1.94
N PRO A 212 13.00 -9.58 2.49
CA PRO A 212 13.29 -9.31 3.90
C PRO A 212 12.33 -10.07 4.82
N PRO A 213 12.73 -10.30 6.09
CA PRO A 213 11.77 -10.72 7.10
C PRO A 213 10.67 -9.66 7.23
N GLY A 214 9.48 -10.10 7.64
CA GLY A 214 8.35 -9.21 7.90
C GLY A 214 7.70 -9.49 9.25
N THR A 215 6.78 -8.61 9.62
CA THR A 215 6.03 -8.66 10.87
C THR A 215 4.64 -9.24 10.64
N PRO A 216 4.15 -10.14 11.51
CA PRO A 216 2.78 -10.64 11.39
C PRO A 216 1.78 -9.48 11.43
N GLY A 217 0.70 -9.58 10.64
CA GLY A 217 -0.28 -8.49 10.53
C GLY A 217 -0.86 -8.04 11.88
N THR A 218 -1.01 -8.96 12.84
CA THR A 218 -1.49 -8.71 14.22
C THR A 218 -0.45 -8.07 15.15
N ALA A 219 0.73 -7.77 14.64
CA ALA A 219 1.81 -7.12 15.38
C ALA A 219 2.32 -5.85 14.69
N LEU A 220 1.67 -5.41 13.60
CA LEU A 220 2.07 -4.19 12.89
C LEU A 220 1.90 -2.93 13.73
N TYR A 221 0.84 -2.89 14.53
CA TYR A 221 0.48 -1.73 15.35
C TYR A 221 0.06 -2.16 16.75
N LYS A 222 0.24 -1.27 17.73
CA LYS A 222 -0.31 -1.38 19.08
C LYS A 222 -1.21 -0.20 19.37
N ALA A 223 -2.22 -0.44 20.21
CA ALA A 223 -3.23 0.58 20.54
C ALA A 223 -2.68 1.82 21.25
N ASN A 224 -1.45 1.75 21.75
CA ASN A 224 -0.73 2.80 22.46
C ASN A 224 0.55 3.24 21.74
N ASP A 225 0.75 2.84 20.47
CA ASP A 225 1.84 3.39 19.67
C ASP A 225 1.66 4.91 19.54
N ALA A 226 2.78 5.66 19.53
CA ALA A 226 2.76 7.12 19.51
C ALA A 226 2.08 7.71 18.26
N GLY A 227 2.01 6.97 17.16
CA GLY A 227 1.28 7.34 15.95
C GLY A 227 -0.19 6.90 15.91
N ILE A 228 -0.65 6.13 16.91
CA ILE A 228 -2.00 5.56 17.00
C ILE A 228 -2.83 6.27 18.08
N LEU A 229 -2.30 6.43 19.28
CA LEU A 229 -2.91 7.27 20.32
C LEU A 229 -2.30 8.67 20.22
N TYR A 230 -2.92 9.54 19.42
CA TYR A 230 -2.32 10.79 18.99
C TYR A 230 -3.34 11.92 18.82
N ASN A 231 -3.08 13.07 19.45
CA ASN A 231 -3.92 14.26 19.31
C ASN A 231 -3.44 15.14 18.14
N ILE A 232 -4.19 15.13 17.03
CA ILE A 232 -3.89 15.95 15.85
C ILE A 232 -4.28 17.44 15.99
N TYR A 233 -4.93 17.85 17.08
CA TYR A 233 -5.46 19.20 17.29
C TYR A 233 -4.61 20.09 18.21
N ARG A 234 -3.49 19.58 18.73
CA ARG A 234 -2.55 20.35 19.57
C ARG A 234 -1.68 21.30 18.73
N ASP A 235 -0.89 22.18 19.37
CA ASP A 235 -0.04 23.22 18.74
C ASP A 235 1.37 22.76 18.28
N ASN A 236 1.70 21.48 18.36
CA ASN A 236 2.89 20.94 17.69
C ASN A 236 2.65 19.49 17.25
N LEU A 237 2.82 19.22 15.95
CA LEU A 237 2.68 17.88 15.38
C LEU A 237 4.00 17.31 14.83
N ASN A 238 5.12 18.01 15.03
CA ASN A 238 6.41 17.64 14.44
C ASN A 238 7.01 16.36 15.05
N ASP A 239 6.42 15.85 16.13
CA ASP A 239 6.75 14.60 16.81
C ASP A 239 5.86 13.43 16.36
N TYR A 240 5.00 13.61 15.36
CA TYR A 240 4.21 12.51 14.80
C TYR A 240 5.13 11.42 14.23
N VAL A 241 4.92 10.18 14.68
CA VAL A 241 5.65 8.99 14.21
C VAL A 241 4.70 8.13 13.38
N VAL A 242 5.05 7.83 12.13
CA VAL A 242 4.29 6.87 11.33
C VAL A 242 4.38 5.48 11.99
N PRO A 243 3.25 4.84 12.33
CA PRO A 243 3.25 3.58 13.10
C PRO A 243 3.78 2.38 12.29
N GLY A 244 4.17 1.32 13.01
CA GLY A 244 4.76 0.11 12.45
C GLY A 244 6.24 0.22 12.06
N ASP A 245 6.80 -0.87 11.56
CA ASP A 245 8.25 -1.03 11.27
C ASP A 245 8.84 0.00 10.30
N ALA A 246 10.16 0.08 10.26
CA ALA A 246 10.87 0.91 9.28
C ALA A 246 10.60 0.48 7.83
N ILE A 247 10.66 1.44 6.91
CA ILE A 247 10.59 1.18 5.48
C ILE A 247 11.84 0.40 5.07
N ILE A 248 11.66 -0.66 4.29
CA ILE A 248 12.76 -1.49 3.82
C ILE A 248 13.65 -0.77 2.79
N SER A 249 14.87 -1.30 2.61
CA SER A 249 15.73 -0.88 1.48
C SER A 249 15.02 -1.07 0.14
N GLY A 250 14.99 -0.02 -0.67
CA GLY A 250 14.30 0.02 -1.96
C GLY A 250 12.87 0.57 -1.90
N GLY A 251 12.28 0.67 -0.70
CA GLY A 251 11.07 1.44 -0.44
C GLY A 251 11.35 2.95 -0.34
N VAL A 252 10.30 3.76 -0.39
CA VAL A 252 10.36 5.22 -0.25
C VAL A 252 9.21 5.71 0.63
N SER A 253 9.43 6.76 1.42
CA SER A 253 8.43 7.24 2.37
C SER A 253 7.17 7.84 1.76
N MET A 254 7.26 8.30 0.51
CA MET A 254 6.15 8.77 -0.31
C MET A 254 6.71 9.04 -1.72
N LEU A 255 6.08 8.53 -2.77
CA LEU A 255 6.35 9.02 -4.12
C LEU A 255 5.80 10.44 -4.33
N PRO A 256 6.35 11.25 -5.26
CA PRO A 256 5.63 12.38 -5.81
C PRO A 256 4.26 11.92 -6.34
N GLN A 257 3.20 12.35 -5.67
CA GLN A 257 1.86 11.89 -5.98
C GLN A 257 1.34 12.56 -7.24
N SER A 258 0.83 11.75 -8.15
CA SER A 258 0.19 12.17 -9.40
C SER A 258 -0.83 11.11 -9.82
N ARG A 259 -1.64 11.42 -10.82
CA ARG A 259 -2.63 10.50 -11.37
C ARG A 259 -2.09 9.79 -12.59
N ILE A 260 -2.15 8.47 -12.58
CA ILE A 260 -2.02 7.64 -13.78
C ILE A 260 -3.31 7.80 -14.59
N GLN A 261 -3.19 8.28 -15.82
CA GLN A 261 -4.30 8.32 -16.76
C GLN A 261 -4.70 6.88 -17.12
N ILE A 262 -5.97 6.55 -16.89
CA ILE A 262 -6.53 5.25 -17.30
C ILE A 262 -6.74 5.28 -18.81
N THR A 263 -6.11 4.35 -19.52
CA THR A 263 -6.21 4.18 -20.97
C THR A 263 -6.93 2.89 -21.36
N ALA A 264 -7.04 1.93 -20.44
CA ALA A 264 -7.76 0.67 -20.64
C ALA A 264 -8.30 0.09 -19.32
N SER A 265 -9.22 -0.87 -19.44
CA SER A 265 -9.67 -1.70 -18.32
C SER A 265 -9.16 -3.13 -18.51
N GLY A 266 -8.64 -3.72 -17.44
CA GLY A 266 -8.13 -5.09 -17.40
C GLY A 266 -8.94 -5.97 -16.45
N THR A 267 -8.81 -7.28 -16.63
CA THR A 267 -9.32 -8.29 -15.70
C THR A 267 -8.16 -8.93 -14.94
N ALA A 268 -8.37 -9.21 -13.65
CA ALA A 268 -7.38 -9.90 -12.84
C ALA A 268 -7.18 -11.34 -13.34
N THR A 269 -5.96 -11.87 -13.26
CA THR A 269 -5.62 -13.20 -13.74
C THR A 269 -5.96 -14.25 -12.66
N PRO A 270 -6.79 -15.27 -12.96
CA PRO A 270 -7.07 -16.35 -12.02
C PRO A 270 -5.80 -17.10 -11.58
N TYR A 271 -5.80 -17.65 -10.38
CA TYR A 271 -4.82 -18.70 -10.03
C TYR A 271 -5.16 -20.02 -10.74
N GLY A 272 -4.13 -20.77 -11.14
CA GLY A 272 -4.28 -22.04 -11.86
C GLY A 272 -4.38 -21.93 -13.39
N THR A 273 -4.36 -20.72 -13.96
CA THR A 273 -4.21 -20.54 -15.41
C THR A 273 -2.74 -20.26 -15.76
N THR A 274 -2.14 -21.12 -16.59
CA THR A 274 -0.80 -20.86 -17.15
C THR A 274 -0.94 -19.78 -18.21
N ARG A 275 -0.36 -18.60 -17.98
CA ARG A 275 -0.26 -17.57 -19.02
C ARG A 275 0.64 -18.11 -20.12
N VAL A 276 0.09 -18.33 -21.31
CA VAL A 276 0.88 -18.50 -22.52
C VAL A 276 1.55 -17.16 -22.77
N VAL A 277 2.85 -17.06 -22.47
CA VAL A 277 3.64 -15.90 -22.89
C VAL A 277 3.62 -15.91 -24.43
N PRO A 278 3.21 -14.82 -25.10
CA PRO A 278 3.39 -14.72 -26.54
C PRO A 278 4.89 -14.80 -26.79
N SER A 279 5.33 -15.91 -27.39
CA SER A 279 6.72 -16.06 -27.83
C SER A 279 7.01 -14.90 -28.77
N SER A 280 7.99 -14.08 -28.44
CA SER A 280 8.49 -13.01 -29.29
C SER A 280 8.80 -13.59 -30.67
N SER A 281 8.05 -13.16 -31.67
CA SER A 281 8.28 -13.48 -33.07
C SER A 281 9.66 -12.98 -33.47
N THR A 282 10.63 -13.89 -33.44
CA THR A 282 11.94 -13.66 -34.05
C THR A 282 11.71 -13.66 -35.55
N THR A 283 11.77 -12.49 -36.17
CA THR A 283 11.76 -12.31 -37.62
C THR A 283 12.96 -13.06 -38.20
N GLN A 284 12.75 -14.28 -38.69
CA GLN A 284 13.76 -14.99 -39.46
C GLN A 284 13.93 -14.27 -40.80
N ILE A 285 15.12 -13.73 -41.01
CA ILE A 285 15.60 -13.30 -42.32
C ILE A 285 15.75 -14.56 -43.18
N VAL A 286 14.95 -14.64 -44.25
CA VAL A 286 15.03 -15.69 -45.27
C VAL A 286 16.21 -15.40 -46.19
N PRO A 287 17.19 -16.30 -46.37
CA PRO A 287 18.10 -16.23 -47.50
C PRO A 287 17.47 -16.96 -48.69
N SER A 288 17.39 -16.26 -49.83
CA SER A 288 17.11 -16.85 -51.14
C SER A 288 18.22 -17.80 -51.57
N SER A 289 17.90 -19.04 -51.95
CA SER A 289 18.67 -19.76 -52.97
C SER A 289 17.92 -20.96 -53.56
N SER A 290 17.66 -20.83 -54.87
CA SER A 290 17.82 -21.82 -55.94
C SER A 290 17.32 -23.27 -55.79
N THR A 291 16.37 -23.56 -56.67
CA THR A 291 15.86 -24.82 -57.20
C THR A 291 16.92 -25.88 -57.48
N THR A 292 16.74 -27.08 -56.95
CA THR A 292 17.06 -28.33 -57.67
C THR A 292 16.07 -29.44 -57.33
N ARG A 293 15.64 -30.10 -58.39
CA ARG A 293 14.57 -31.09 -58.53
C ARG A 293 15.09 -32.50 -58.21
N VAL A 294 14.40 -33.25 -57.35
CA VAL A 294 14.49 -34.72 -57.31
C VAL A 294 13.08 -35.30 -57.16
N VAL A 295 12.84 -36.36 -57.93
CA VAL A 295 11.59 -37.07 -58.26
C VAL A 295 11.18 -38.04 -57.14
N PRO A 296 9.88 -38.32 -56.92
CA PRO A 296 9.41 -39.26 -55.89
C PRO A 296 9.43 -40.72 -56.40
N SER A 297 9.67 -41.66 -55.48
CA SER A 297 9.47 -43.09 -55.73
C SER A 297 8.54 -43.68 -54.67
N SER A 298 7.51 -44.36 -55.16
CA SER A 298 6.44 -45.06 -54.47
C SER A 298 6.89 -46.39 -53.86
N SER A 299 6.25 -46.82 -52.76
CA SER A 299 5.73 -48.19 -52.64
C SER A 299 4.84 -48.36 -51.41
N SER A 300 3.87 -49.25 -51.56
CA SER A 300 2.61 -49.39 -50.83
C SER A 300 2.66 -50.31 -49.60
N GLU A 301 1.62 -50.18 -48.79
CA GLU A 301 0.84 -51.20 -48.05
C GLU A 301 1.50 -52.52 -47.59
N THR A 302 1.29 -52.88 -46.31
CA THR A 302 0.32 -53.93 -45.95
C THR A 302 0.04 -54.04 -44.44
N THR A 303 -1.27 -54.09 -44.13
CA THR A 303 -2.03 -54.81 -43.10
C THR A 303 -1.33 -55.69 -42.06
N ALA A 304 -1.81 -55.63 -40.80
CA ALA A 304 -2.58 -56.68 -40.08
C ALA A 304 -2.31 -56.65 -38.55
N ILE A 305 -3.31 -56.36 -37.70
CA ILE A 305 -4.20 -57.27 -36.93
C ILE A 305 -3.70 -57.62 -35.51
N SER A 306 -4.58 -57.34 -34.54
CA SER A 306 -4.73 -57.96 -33.19
C SER A 306 -3.60 -57.76 -32.16
N SER A 307 -3.83 -57.73 -30.84
CA SER A 307 -5.00 -57.83 -29.98
C SER A 307 -4.53 -57.57 -28.54
N SER A 308 -5.47 -57.19 -27.66
CA SER A 308 -5.51 -57.49 -26.21
C SER A 308 -4.35 -57.06 -25.31
N ALA A 309 -4.62 -56.20 -24.33
CA ALA A 309 -5.13 -56.64 -23.02
C ALA A 309 -5.34 -55.44 -22.09
N ALA A 310 -6.54 -55.41 -21.50
CA ALA A 310 -6.86 -54.61 -20.33
C ALA A 310 -6.17 -55.19 -19.08
N THR A 311 -5.82 -54.33 -18.14
CA THR A 311 -5.81 -54.72 -16.72
C THR A 311 -6.00 -53.47 -15.85
N SER A 312 -7.17 -53.39 -15.23
CA SER A 312 -7.41 -52.63 -14.01
C SER A 312 -6.52 -53.17 -12.87
N PRO A 313 -6.39 -52.42 -11.78
CA PRO A 313 -7.16 -52.87 -10.61
C PRO A 313 -7.98 -51.76 -9.95
N SER A 314 -9.15 -52.17 -9.48
CA SER A 314 -10.01 -51.45 -8.56
C SER A 314 -9.64 -51.73 -7.10
N SER A 315 -10.02 -50.77 -6.27
CA SER A 315 -10.43 -50.85 -4.85
C SER A 315 -9.40 -51.26 -3.79
N ILE A 316 -9.26 -50.43 -2.77
CA ILE A 316 -9.88 -50.66 -1.44
C ILE A 316 -9.95 -49.32 -0.71
N GLU A 317 -11.17 -48.92 -0.36
CA GLU A 317 -11.48 -47.90 0.64
C GLU A 317 -11.27 -48.51 2.03
N VAL A 318 -10.62 -47.77 2.92
CA VAL A 318 -10.70 -48.03 4.37
C VAL A 318 -11.14 -46.73 5.01
N GLU A 319 -12.43 -46.64 5.29
CA GLU A 319 -12.98 -45.73 6.29
C GLU A 319 -12.39 -46.11 7.66
N THR A 320 -11.76 -45.14 8.32
CA THR A 320 -11.53 -45.22 9.76
C THR A 320 -12.23 -44.02 10.40
N SER A 321 -13.44 -44.28 10.90
CA SER A 321 -14.22 -43.36 11.71
C SER A 321 -13.66 -43.35 13.12
N ILE A 322 -13.03 -42.24 13.51
CA ILE A 322 -12.65 -41.98 14.90
C ILE A 322 -13.68 -41.00 15.47
N THR A 323 -14.57 -41.55 16.28
CA THR A 323 -15.52 -40.81 17.11
C THR A 323 -14.77 -40.24 18.31
N ILE A 324 -14.52 -38.93 18.32
CA ILE A 324 -14.11 -38.21 19.55
C ILE A 324 -15.30 -37.36 19.99
N SER A 325 -16.01 -37.84 21.00
CA SER A 325 -16.97 -37.05 21.77
C SER A 325 -16.21 -36.18 22.76
N LEU A 326 -16.26 -34.87 22.56
CA LEU A 326 -15.90 -33.86 23.56
C LEU A 326 -17.10 -32.91 23.72
N THR A 327 -17.93 -33.24 24.70
CA THR A 327 -18.93 -32.34 25.28
C THR A 327 -18.21 -31.32 26.16
N ASN A 328 -18.14 -30.05 25.73
CA ASN A 328 -17.87 -28.93 26.63
C ASN A 328 -19.02 -27.93 26.53
N THR A 329 -19.98 -28.14 27.41
CA THR A 329 -21.01 -27.18 27.78
C THR A 329 -20.36 -26.12 28.68
N VAL A 330 -20.10 -24.92 28.16
CA VAL A 330 -19.78 -23.77 29.02
C VAL A 330 -21.08 -23.06 29.34
N THR A 331 -21.61 -23.38 30.51
CA THR A 331 -22.71 -22.67 31.15
C THR A 331 -22.26 -21.25 31.49
N ALA A 332 -22.93 -20.27 30.88
CA ALA A 332 -22.85 -18.87 31.29
C ALA A 332 -23.34 -18.73 32.74
N THR A 333 -22.43 -18.45 33.66
CA THR A 333 -22.78 -18.11 35.05
C THR A 333 -22.77 -16.60 35.19
N LEU A 334 -23.96 -16.00 35.19
CA LEU A 334 -24.17 -14.64 35.67
C LEU A 334 -23.69 -14.57 37.13
N THR A 335 -22.62 -13.81 37.38
CA THR A 335 -22.20 -13.47 38.73
C THR A 335 -22.55 -12.01 38.99
N THR A 336 -23.69 -11.78 39.63
CA THR A 336 -24.03 -10.52 40.27
C THR A 336 -23.09 -10.30 41.46
N ARG A 337 -22.19 -9.32 41.36
CA ARG A 337 -21.53 -8.74 42.54
C ARG A 337 -22.15 -7.39 42.87
N THR A 338 -22.92 -7.39 43.94
CA THR A 338 -23.27 -6.23 44.75
C THR A 338 -22.16 -5.96 45.78
N SER A 339 -22.19 -4.74 46.34
CA SER A 339 -21.32 -4.11 47.36
C SER A 339 -20.28 -3.15 46.78
N SER A 340 -20.11 -1.92 47.26
CA SER A 340 -20.77 -1.16 48.33
C SER A 340 -20.34 0.29 48.19
N ASN A 341 -21.31 1.22 48.24
CA ASN A 341 -21.05 2.66 48.33
C ASN A 341 -20.40 3.00 49.67
N SER A 342 -19.33 3.80 49.63
CA SER A 342 -18.91 4.66 50.74
C SER A 342 -18.22 5.94 50.21
N PRO A 343 -18.36 7.07 50.93
CA PRO A 343 -18.26 8.42 50.36
C PRO A 343 -16.82 8.99 50.32
N PRO A 344 -16.59 10.09 49.58
CA PRO A 344 -15.25 10.60 49.32
C PRO A 344 -14.70 11.37 50.54
N SER A 345 -13.46 11.08 50.93
CA SER A 345 -12.66 11.98 51.77
C SER A 345 -11.74 12.83 50.92
N SER A 346 -11.94 14.13 51.03
CA SER A 346 -11.13 15.20 50.46
C SER A 346 -9.87 15.41 51.30
N THR A 347 -8.70 15.40 50.65
CA THR A 347 -7.53 16.10 51.17
C THR A 347 -6.71 16.59 49.97
N ALA A 348 -6.66 17.90 49.81
CA ALA A 348 -5.89 18.57 48.78
C ALA A 348 -4.38 18.42 49.06
N ALA A 349 -3.64 17.94 48.07
CA ALA A 349 -2.17 17.98 48.07
C ALA A 349 -1.71 19.30 47.41
N PRO A 350 -0.62 19.92 47.89
CA PRO A 350 -0.23 21.27 47.47
C PRO A 350 0.33 21.28 46.05
N SER A 351 -0.08 22.32 45.32
CA SER A 351 0.41 22.73 44.01
C SER A 351 1.93 22.98 44.06
N GLN A 352 2.70 22.20 43.30
CA GLN A 352 4.08 22.53 42.97
C GLN A 352 4.15 22.95 41.50
N THR A 353 4.54 24.20 41.29
CA THR A 353 4.83 24.81 39.99
C THR A 353 6.02 24.09 39.36
N PRO A 354 5.91 23.53 38.14
CA PRO A 354 7.08 23.02 37.44
C PRO A 354 7.96 24.20 37.00
N ILE A 355 9.21 24.18 37.45
CA ILE A 355 10.28 25.08 37.02
C ILE A 355 10.57 24.77 35.53
N PRO A 356 10.71 25.77 34.64
CA PRO A 356 11.00 25.51 33.24
C PRO A 356 12.41 24.92 33.08
N THR A 357 12.48 23.67 32.62
CA THR A 357 13.72 23.05 32.18
C THR A 357 14.15 23.72 30.88
N THR A 358 15.17 24.56 30.96
CA THR A 358 15.86 25.11 29.79
C THR A 358 16.65 23.98 29.14
N LEU A 359 16.23 23.52 27.95
CA LEU A 359 17.08 22.69 27.11
C LEU A 359 18.28 23.53 26.68
N GLN A 360 19.46 23.18 27.19
CA GLN A 360 20.72 23.69 26.66
C GLN A 360 20.87 23.17 25.23
N THR A 361 20.96 24.10 24.28
CA THR A 361 21.47 23.86 22.94
C THR A 361 22.93 23.47 23.06
N GLN A 362 23.26 22.18 22.90
CA GLN A 362 24.64 21.79 22.63
C GLN A 362 24.94 22.14 21.17
N THR A 363 25.80 23.13 21.00
CA THR A 363 26.43 23.47 19.73
C THR A 363 27.40 22.36 19.38
N THR A 364 27.07 21.52 18.40
CA THR A 364 28.05 20.65 17.76
C THR A 364 28.98 21.50 16.90
N THR A 365 30.27 21.37 17.17
CA THR A 365 31.37 21.98 16.43
C THR A 365 31.26 21.67 14.93
N ALA A 366 31.55 22.65 14.08
CA ALA A 366 31.54 22.49 12.61
C ALA A 366 32.45 21.31 12.17
N PRO A 367 32.01 20.44 11.24
CA PRO A 367 32.80 19.28 10.83
C PRO A 367 33.93 19.67 9.86
N PRO A 368 35.05 18.90 9.86
CA PRO A 368 36.21 19.17 9.03
C PRO A 368 35.90 19.03 7.53
N SER A 369 36.60 19.80 6.70
CA SER A 369 36.52 19.71 5.23
C SER A 369 37.02 18.35 4.75
N GLY A 370 36.13 17.53 4.18
CA GLY A 370 36.46 16.23 3.56
C GLY A 370 35.64 15.02 4.04
N GLU A 371 34.55 15.22 4.79
CA GLU A 371 33.66 14.12 5.20
C GLU A 371 33.06 13.38 3.99
N PRO A 372 33.01 12.03 3.99
CA PRO A 372 32.38 11.28 2.91
C PRO A 372 30.92 11.72 2.70
N LEU A 373 30.47 11.77 1.44
CA LEU A 373 29.06 12.03 1.13
C LEU A 373 28.26 10.75 1.30
N GLN A 374 27.09 10.87 1.91
CA GLN A 374 26.13 9.80 2.02
C GLN A 374 25.25 9.73 0.76
N GLY A 375 25.07 8.51 0.24
CA GLY A 375 24.21 8.25 -0.90
C GLY A 375 22.75 8.61 -0.62
N LEU A 376 21.98 8.85 -1.68
CA LEU A 376 20.54 9.01 -1.57
C LEU A 376 19.92 7.80 -0.84
N TYR A 377 19.03 8.08 0.10
CA TYR A 377 18.39 7.14 1.03
C TYR A 377 19.31 6.53 2.10
N GLY A 378 20.58 6.89 2.17
CA GLY A 378 21.45 6.49 3.27
C GLY A 378 21.17 7.28 4.55
N GLN A 379 21.48 6.68 5.71
CA GLN A 379 21.42 7.38 7.00
C GLN A 379 22.44 8.51 7.01
N CYS A 380 22.04 9.71 7.41
CA CYS A 380 22.88 10.89 7.47
C CYS A 380 22.85 11.59 8.84
N GLY A 381 22.26 10.95 9.84
CA GLY A 381 22.16 11.49 11.18
C GLY A 381 21.35 10.61 12.13
N GLY A 382 21.19 11.11 13.36
CA GLY A 382 20.59 10.39 14.47
C GLY A 382 21.51 10.35 15.69
N VAL A 383 20.93 10.22 16.89
CA VAL A 383 21.70 10.04 18.14
C VAL A 383 22.64 8.85 18.00
N ASN A 384 23.91 9.06 18.35
CA ASN A 384 25.03 8.11 18.23
C ASN A 384 25.41 7.67 16.81
N TYR A 385 24.90 8.34 15.77
CA TYR A 385 25.34 8.07 14.39
C TYR A 385 26.74 8.66 14.15
N ALA A 386 27.69 7.80 13.77
CA ALA A 386 29.10 8.18 13.52
C ALA A 386 29.49 8.15 12.03
N GLY A 387 28.52 7.96 11.12
CA GLY A 387 28.75 7.92 9.68
C GLY A 387 28.58 9.29 8.99
N PRO A 388 28.64 9.33 7.65
CA PRO A 388 28.56 10.56 6.87
C PRO A 388 27.27 11.35 7.10
N THR A 389 27.41 12.60 7.53
CA THR A 389 26.28 13.50 7.85
C THR A 389 25.84 14.39 6.71
N LYS A 390 26.63 14.47 5.63
CA LYS A 390 26.29 15.22 4.42
C LYS A 390 25.81 14.28 3.33
N CYS A 391 24.73 14.66 2.65
CA CYS A 391 24.20 13.92 1.50
C CYS A 391 24.87 14.36 0.20
N VAL A 392 24.81 13.50 -0.82
CA VAL A 392 25.10 13.87 -2.23
C VAL A 392 24.29 15.10 -2.68
N ASP A 393 24.82 15.89 -3.61
CA ASP A 393 24.34 17.25 -3.95
C ASP A 393 22.86 17.36 -4.33
N TYR A 394 22.25 16.27 -4.81
CA TYR A 394 20.83 16.18 -5.16
C TYR A 394 19.93 15.68 -4.01
N ALA A 395 20.46 15.61 -2.80
CA ALA A 395 19.79 15.10 -1.61
C ALA A 395 20.01 16.00 -0.39
N THR A 396 19.03 15.98 0.52
CA THR A 396 19.06 16.71 1.79
C THR A 396 18.92 15.72 2.94
N CYS A 397 19.67 15.93 4.02
CA CYS A 397 19.54 15.11 5.22
C CYS A 397 18.27 15.49 5.99
N SER A 398 17.24 14.64 5.90
CA SER A 398 15.95 14.86 6.56
C SER A 398 15.88 14.01 7.83
N THR A 399 15.66 14.65 8.97
CA THR A 399 15.48 13.94 10.24
C THR A 399 14.14 13.23 10.25
N VAL A 400 14.14 11.91 10.42
CA VAL A 400 12.92 11.09 10.51
C VAL A 400 12.51 10.90 11.97
N ASN A 401 13.49 10.65 12.84
CA ASN A 401 13.31 10.61 14.29
C ASN A 401 14.64 10.93 15.01
N LEU A 402 14.62 10.96 16.34
CA LEU A 402 15.78 11.31 17.15
C LEU A 402 17.02 10.44 16.86
N TYR A 403 16.84 9.17 16.50
CA TYR A 403 17.92 8.21 16.26
C TYR A 403 18.24 8.01 14.78
N TYR A 404 17.50 8.67 13.87
CA TYR A 404 17.63 8.43 12.44
C TYR A 404 17.28 9.66 11.59
N ALA A 405 18.22 10.09 10.76
CA ALA A 405 18.01 11.01 9.65
C ALA A 405 18.47 10.35 8.34
N GLN A 406 17.82 10.67 7.23
CA GLN A 406 18.05 10.03 5.93
C GLN A 406 18.23 11.05 4.81
N CYS A 407 19.12 10.77 3.88
CA CYS A 407 19.25 11.54 2.65
C CYS A 407 18.01 11.34 1.77
N THR A 408 17.14 12.34 1.69
CA THR A 408 15.96 12.34 0.82
C THR A 408 16.21 13.26 -0.38
N PRO A 409 15.50 13.09 -1.52
CA PRO A 409 15.64 14.00 -2.66
C PRO A 409 15.51 15.46 -2.24
N ALA A 410 16.42 16.31 -2.69
CA ALA A 410 16.38 17.72 -2.37
C ALA A 410 15.09 18.38 -2.92
N PRO A 411 14.56 19.42 -2.25
CA PRO A 411 13.44 20.20 -2.78
C PRO A 411 13.75 20.68 -4.20
N VAL A 412 12.78 20.54 -5.10
CA VAL A 412 12.95 20.91 -6.51
C VAL A 412 12.90 22.44 -6.63
N PRO A 413 13.98 23.10 -7.09
CA PRO A 413 13.95 24.53 -7.35
C PRO A 413 12.90 24.87 -8.42
N ALA A 414 12.32 26.08 -8.33
CA ALA A 414 11.42 26.56 -9.37
C ALA A 414 12.13 26.54 -10.74
N GLY A 415 11.50 25.91 -11.73
CA GLY A 415 12.09 25.76 -13.07
C GLY A 415 13.09 24.62 -13.22
N ALA A 416 13.13 23.66 -12.28
CA ALA A 416 13.89 22.42 -12.39
C ALA A 416 12.98 21.18 -12.21
N GLN A 417 13.51 20.00 -12.54
CA GLN A 417 12.90 18.70 -12.36
C GLN A 417 13.61 17.92 -11.25
N SER A 418 12.85 17.11 -10.50
CA SER A 418 13.40 16.24 -9.46
C SER A 418 14.42 15.25 -10.01
N LEU A 419 15.26 14.70 -9.15
CA LEU A 419 16.02 13.51 -9.49
C LEU A 419 15.03 12.42 -9.97
N TYR A 420 15.34 11.78 -11.09
CA TYR A 420 14.48 10.83 -11.82
C TYR A 420 13.19 11.41 -12.43
N GLY A 421 12.98 12.73 -12.38
CA GLY A 421 11.89 13.39 -13.10
C GLY A 421 12.14 13.45 -14.61
N GLN A 422 11.07 13.50 -15.40
CA GLN A 422 11.20 13.74 -16.85
C GLN A 422 11.65 15.18 -17.11
N CYS A 423 12.66 15.34 -17.94
CA CYS A 423 13.26 16.64 -18.27
C CYS A 423 13.34 16.89 -19.78
N GLY A 424 12.73 16.02 -20.60
CA GLY A 424 12.71 16.17 -22.06
C GLY A 424 12.05 15.01 -22.81
N GLY A 425 12.05 15.11 -24.14
CA GLY A 425 11.45 14.16 -25.09
C GLY A 425 10.79 14.87 -26.28
N MET A 426 10.53 14.15 -27.38
CA MET A 426 10.01 14.69 -28.65
C MET A 426 8.65 15.41 -28.54
N ASN A 427 7.89 15.20 -27.46
CA ASN A 427 6.63 15.89 -27.16
C ASN A 427 6.64 16.58 -25.79
N TRP A 428 7.83 16.83 -25.23
CA TRP A 428 7.95 17.57 -23.98
C TRP A 428 7.48 19.02 -24.21
N PRO A 429 6.52 19.54 -23.43
CA PRO A 429 6.01 20.88 -23.67
C PRO A 429 7.14 21.91 -23.59
N ALA A 430 7.20 22.85 -24.54
CA ALA A 430 8.29 23.82 -24.63
C ALA A 430 8.40 24.73 -23.39
N ALA A 431 7.32 24.89 -22.63
CA ALA A 431 7.29 25.65 -21.38
C ALA A 431 7.68 24.80 -20.15
N SER A 432 7.83 23.48 -20.30
CA SER A 432 8.16 22.58 -19.20
C SER A 432 9.66 22.61 -18.88
N PRO A 433 10.05 22.58 -17.60
CA PRO A 433 11.46 22.62 -17.22
C PRO A 433 12.29 21.49 -17.81
N THR A 434 13.47 21.82 -18.34
CA THR A 434 14.48 20.86 -18.82
C THR A 434 15.70 20.77 -17.89
N ALA A 435 15.84 21.74 -16.97
CA ALA A 435 16.87 21.71 -15.94
C ALA A 435 16.55 20.66 -14.86
N CYS A 436 17.58 20.06 -14.28
CA CYS A 436 17.46 19.13 -13.17
C CYS A 436 17.86 19.79 -11.85
N VAL A 437 17.48 19.19 -10.73
CA VAL A 437 18.03 19.54 -9.41
C VAL A 437 19.57 19.57 -9.42
N PRO A 438 20.22 20.42 -8.60
CA PRO A 438 21.68 20.46 -8.49
C PRO A 438 22.29 19.07 -8.32
N GLY A 439 23.38 18.78 -9.03
CA GLY A 439 24.03 17.46 -9.02
C GLY A 439 23.38 16.39 -9.90
N ALA A 440 22.31 16.72 -10.64
CA ALA A 440 21.71 15.85 -11.65
C ALA A 440 21.80 16.47 -13.06
N ARG A 441 21.83 15.62 -14.08
CA ARG A 441 21.81 16.00 -15.49
C ARG A 441 20.64 15.36 -16.23
N CYS A 442 20.10 16.08 -17.21
CA CYS A 442 19.05 15.56 -18.07
C CYS A 442 19.67 14.61 -19.11
N SER A 443 19.37 13.32 -19.00
CA SER A 443 19.89 12.28 -19.89
C SER A 443 18.76 11.74 -20.76
N THR A 444 18.93 11.80 -22.08
CA THR A 444 17.97 11.20 -23.03
C THR A 444 18.02 9.68 -22.91
N VAL A 445 16.92 9.07 -22.51
CA VAL A 445 16.78 7.61 -22.43
C VAL A 445 16.34 7.07 -23.79
N ASN A 446 15.41 7.76 -24.44
CA ASN A 446 14.95 7.48 -25.80
C ASN A 446 14.39 8.76 -26.45
N PRO A 447 14.03 8.76 -27.75
CA PRO A 447 13.57 9.98 -28.43
C PRO A 447 12.38 10.69 -27.78
N TYR A 448 11.53 9.96 -27.04
CA TYR A 448 10.32 10.50 -26.41
C TYR A 448 10.49 10.80 -24.91
N TYR A 449 11.63 10.42 -24.31
CA TYR A 449 11.83 10.51 -22.87
C TYR A 449 13.28 10.80 -22.49
N ALA A 450 13.48 11.91 -21.79
CA ALA A 450 14.73 12.23 -21.10
C ALA A 450 14.46 12.38 -19.59
N GLN A 451 15.40 11.93 -18.77
CA GLN A 451 15.24 11.85 -17.32
C GLN A 451 16.42 12.48 -16.58
N CYS A 452 16.13 13.18 -15.49
CA CYS A 452 17.15 13.64 -14.57
C CYS A 452 17.82 12.46 -13.88
N THR A 453 19.13 12.32 -14.07
CA THR A 453 19.95 11.25 -13.49
C THR A 453 21.14 11.87 -12.78
N PRO A 454 21.76 11.21 -11.78
CA PRO A 454 22.98 11.71 -11.15
C PRO A 454 24.03 12.11 -12.21
N ALA A 455 24.64 13.29 -12.04
CA ALA A 455 25.49 13.93 -13.05
C ALA A 455 26.83 13.23 -13.29
#